data_AF-A0A4R1RHT2-F1
#
_entry.id   AF-A0A4R1RHT2-F1
#
_cell.length_a   1.000
_cell.length_b   1.000
_cell.length_c   1.000
_cell.angle_alpha   90.00
_cell.angle_beta   90.00
_cell.angle_gamma   90.00
#
_symmetry.space_group_name_H-M   'P 1'
#
loop_
_entity.id
_entity.type
_entity.pdbx_description
1 polymer ?
#
loop_
_entity_poly.entity_id
_entity_poly.type
_entity_poly.pdbx_seq_one_letter_code
_entity_poly.pdbx_strand_id
1 'polypeptide(L)'
;MKVCFLFVLVFLFSMSVSGQKENISDGPFEQYHKNGQLKTVGQYKNKERVGKWTSYYDNGNISSTYSYSDGKRDEEITNYYKNGNARYEVKKINDVFVVKGFYENGKLFYERILNKGYYKEYFEDEALKIESNYVDGSLSGIWKQYYPTGQLEWEVTYKNDNKEGFYKQFYENGKLKLEGETKEDLKDGNEKQYNESGNLTWAGDYSKNQLDGVWEHSGVDGSLIEKVKYKNGELKSEGSLIALTNTEIPDGVIERVPIFPGCERFSGNMLKKTCMSQNIARFVSERFNTSFGSELGLTGKQKIYVIFKIDKTGGVTGVDAKSNHISLNAEAIRIIGLLPKMTPGVVRGKPVVVPYSLPITLDLKNVKPK
;
A
#
# COMPACT_ATOMS: atom_id res chain seq x y z
N MET A 1 18.94 24.99 -28.68
CA MET A 1 19.95 23.90 -28.55
C MET A 1 20.11 23.62 -27.05
N LYS A 2 19.76 22.47 -26.48
CA LYS A 2 19.79 21.09 -26.96
C LYS A 2 18.50 20.37 -26.57
N VAL A 3 18.00 19.60 -27.53
CA VAL A 3 16.90 18.64 -27.40
C VAL A 3 17.39 17.46 -26.56
N CYS A 4 16.64 17.05 -25.54
CA CYS A 4 16.91 15.83 -24.78
C CYS A 4 15.82 14.81 -25.12
N PHE A 5 16.15 13.89 -26.01
CA PHE A 5 15.33 12.73 -26.36
C PHE A 5 15.30 11.77 -25.17
N LEU A 6 14.13 11.60 -24.55
CA LEU A 6 13.90 10.52 -23.60
C LEU A 6 13.46 9.27 -24.38
N PHE A 7 14.41 8.35 -24.60
CA PHE A 7 14.13 7.02 -25.14
C PHE A 7 13.22 6.25 -24.17
N VAL A 8 11.97 6.02 -24.57
CA VAL A 8 11.07 5.06 -23.92
C VAL A 8 11.50 3.66 -24.33
N LEU A 9 12.27 3.00 -23.48
CA LEU A 9 12.74 1.63 -23.69
C LEU A 9 11.62 0.65 -23.27
N VAL A 10 10.86 0.24 -24.28
CA VAL A 10 9.77 -0.75 -24.19
C VAL A 10 10.37 -2.13 -23.88
N PHE A 11 10.42 -2.53 -22.60
CA PHE A 11 10.86 -3.88 -22.21
C PHE A 11 9.79 -4.92 -22.60
N LEU A 12 10.05 -5.65 -23.69
CA LEU A 12 9.50 -6.98 -23.98
C LEU A 12 10.07 -7.96 -22.97
N PHE A 13 9.20 -8.48 -22.09
CA PHE A 13 9.55 -9.58 -21.21
C PHE A 13 8.76 -10.82 -21.62
N SER A 14 9.32 -11.59 -22.54
CA SER A 14 8.94 -12.96 -22.81
C SER A 14 9.38 -13.83 -21.63
N MET A 15 8.46 -14.20 -20.75
CA MET A 15 8.71 -15.28 -19.79
C MET A 15 8.63 -16.61 -20.52
N SER A 16 9.78 -17.24 -20.76
CA SER A 16 9.86 -18.65 -21.11
C SER A 16 9.79 -19.47 -19.83
N VAL A 17 8.63 -20.07 -19.57
CA VAL A 17 8.45 -21.11 -18.55
C VAL A 17 8.96 -22.42 -19.16
N SER A 18 10.03 -22.99 -18.59
CA SER A 18 10.44 -24.37 -18.90
C SER A 18 9.66 -25.34 -18.00
N GLY A 19 8.56 -25.86 -18.53
CA GLY A 19 7.83 -26.99 -17.98
C GLY A 19 7.02 -27.59 -19.12
N GLN A 20 7.47 -28.75 -19.63
CA GLN A 20 6.96 -29.45 -20.82
C GLN A 20 6.76 -28.54 -22.04
N LYS A 21 7.66 -28.59 -23.03
CA LYS A 21 7.38 -28.04 -24.36
C LYS A 21 6.26 -28.88 -25.00
N GLU A 22 5.03 -28.64 -24.59
CA GLU A 22 3.88 -28.89 -25.45
C GLU A 22 4.15 -28.13 -26.75
N ASN A 23 3.85 -28.76 -27.88
CA ASN A 23 3.84 -28.09 -29.17
C ASN A 23 2.80 -26.98 -29.12
N ILE A 24 3.18 -25.78 -28.65
CA ILE A 24 2.32 -24.60 -28.66
C ILE A 24 2.22 -24.18 -30.12
N SER A 25 1.19 -24.68 -30.80
CA SER A 25 0.82 -24.26 -32.14
C SER A 25 0.03 -22.96 -32.06
N ASP A 26 0.15 -22.16 -33.11
CA ASP A 26 -0.71 -21.00 -33.31
C ASP A 26 -2.18 -21.44 -33.36
N GLY A 27 -3.06 -20.62 -32.80
CA GLY A 27 -4.49 -20.88 -32.73
C GLY A 27 -5.05 -20.89 -31.30
N PRO A 28 -6.25 -21.47 -31.12
CA PRO A 28 -6.93 -21.48 -29.83
C PRO A 28 -6.18 -22.36 -28.82
N PHE A 29 -6.14 -21.90 -27.58
CA PHE A 29 -5.61 -22.63 -26.44
C PHE A 29 -6.73 -22.87 -25.44
N GLU A 30 -6.80 -24.09 -24.94
CA GLU A 30 -7.72 -24.50 -23.88
C GLU A 30 -6.96 -25.31 -22.83
N GLN A 31 -7.25 -25.03 -21.57
CA GLN A 31 -6.78 -25.79 -20.44
C GLN A 31 -7.96 -26.15 -19.55
N TYR A 32 -7.92 -27.33 -18.95
CA TYR A 32 -8.99 -27.86 -18.12
C TYR A 32 -8.54 -28.06 -16.67
N HIS A 33 -9.49 -27.98 -15.74
CA HIS A 33 -9.32 -28.33 -14.33
C HIS A 33 -9.29 -29.86 -14.18
N LYS A 34 -8.89 -30.35 -13.00
CA LYS A 34 -8.89 -31.80 -12.71
C LYS A 34 -10.28 -32.45 -12.83
N ASN A 35 -11.34 -31.67 -12.67
CA ASN A 35 -12.73 -32.11 -12.80
C ASN A 35 -13.23 -32.12 -14.26
N GLY A 36 -12.36 -31.84 -15.24
CA GLY A 36 -12.71 -31.79 -16.66
C GLY A 36 -13.39 -30.50 -17.13
N GLN A 37 -13.66 -29.55 -16.23
CA GLN A 37 -14.22 -28.25 -16.62
C GLN A 37 -13.15 -27.32 -17.17
N LEU A 38 -13.56 -26.39 -18.03
CA LEU A 38 -12.67 -25.39 -18.63
C LEU A 38 -12.01 -24.54 -17.53
N LYS A 39 -10.70 -24.36 -17.61
CA LYS A 39 -9.88 -23.61 -16.65
C LYS A 39 -9.34 -22.32 -17.25
N THR A 40 -8.84 -22.37 -18.48
CA THR A 40 -8.29 -21.21 -19.18
C THR A 40 -8.52 -21.35 -20.67
N VAL A 41 -8.88 -20.25 -21.33
CA VAL A 41 -8.90 -20.13 -22.78
C VAL A 41 -8.17 -18.88 -23.25
N GLY A 42 -7.63 -18.96 -24.45
CA GLY A 42 -6.97 -17.85 -25.11
C GLY A 42 -6.50 -18.22 -26.50
N GLN A 43 -5.60 -17.41 -27.05
CA GLN A 43 -5.02 -17.66 -28.37
C GLN A 43 -3.51 -17.45 -28.33
N TYR A 44 -2.81 -18.30 -29.08
CA TYR A 44 -1.40 -18.14 -29.39
C TYR A 44 -1.20 -17.72 -30.85
N LYS A 45 -0.24 -16.84 -31.09
CA LYS A 45 0.28 -16.49 -32.41
C LYS A 45 1.79 -16.33 -32.31
N ASN A 46 2.55 -16.95 -33.21
CA ASN A 46 4.01 -17.03 -33.14
C ASN A 46 4.53 -17.49 -31.77
N LYS A 47 3.84 -18.44 -31.12
CA LYS A 47 4.12 -18.93 -29.75
C LYS A 47 3.94 -17.88 -28.63
N GLU A 48 3.37 -16.73 -28.93
CA GLU A 48 3.06 -15.67 -27.97
C GLU A 48 1.55 -15.56 -27.72
N ARG A 49 1.16 -15.17 -26.50
CA ARG A 49 -0.24 -14.94 -26.16
C ARG A 49 -0.75 -13.70 -26.88
N VAL A 50 -1.92 -13.80 -27.48
CA VAL A 50 -2.60 -12.68 -28.12
C VAL A 50 -4.08 -12.61 -27.71
N GLY A 51 -4.62 -11.40 -27.71
CA GLY A 51 -6.03 -11.13 -27.45
C GLY A 51 -6.44 -11.39 -26.01
N LYS A 52 -7.74 -11.64 -25.81
CA LYS A 52 -8.34 -11.85 -24.49
C LYS A 52 -8.10 -13.28 -24.01
N TRP A 53 -7.53 -13.39 -22.82
CA TRP A 53 -7.36 -14.63 -22.07
C TRP A 53 -8.35 -14.65 -20.91
N THR A 54 -9.11 -15.74 -20.81
CA THR A 54 -10.15 -15.91 -19.79
C THR A 54 -9.83 -17.14 -18.96
N SER A 55 -9.86 -17.00 -17.64
CA SER A 55 -9.72 -18.11 -16.71
C SER A 55 -11.01 -18.28 -15.93
N TYR A 56 -11.28 -19.52 -15.51
CA TYR A 56 -12.51 -19.92 -14.83
C TYR A 56 -12.19 -20.57 -13.50
N TYR A 57 -13.09 -20.39 -12.54
CA TYR A 57 -13.15 -21.18 -11.32
C TYR A 57 -13.57 -22.62 -11.61
N ASP A 58 -13.40 -23.47 -10.60
CA ASP A 58 -13.82 -24.88 -10.58
C ASP A 58 -15.35 -25.08 -10.62
N ASN A 59 -16.12 -24.02 -10.48
CA ASN A 59 -17.57 -23.98 -10.63
C ASN A 59 -18.01 -23.47 -12.02
N GLY A 60 -17.07 -23.21 -12.94
CA GLY A 60 -17.33 -22.71 -14.29
C GLY A 60 -17.48 -21.19 -14.40
N ASN A 61 -17.59 -20.44 -13.30
CA ASN A 61 -17.66 -18.98 -13.36
C ASN A 61 -16.30 -18.38 -13.74
N ILE A 62 -16.30 -17.24 -14.43
CA ILE A 62 -15.06 -16.54 -14.78
C ILE A 62 -14.35 -16.11 -13.50
N SER A 63 -13.05 -16.37 -13.41
CA SER A 63 -12.19 -15.93 -12.30
C SER A 63 -11.35 -14.71 -12.65
N SER A 64 -10.88 -14.63 -13.90
CA SER A 64 -10.11 -13.49 -14.39
C SER A 64 -10.13 -13.36 -15.89
N THR A 65 -10.00 -12.14 -16.39
CA THR A 65 -9.73 -11.82 -17.79
C THR A 65 -8.51 -10.92 -17.90
N TYR A 66 -7.64 -11.23 -18.86
CA TYR A 66 -6.45 -10.46 -19.22
C TYR A 66 -6.47 -10.20 -20.72
N SER A 67 -5.93 -9.07 -21.16
CA SER A 67 -5.65 -8.82 -22.59
C SER A 67 -4.15 -8.96 -22.84
N TYR A 68 -3.78 -9.40 -24.04
CA TYR A 68 -2.41 -9.52 -24.48
C TYR A 68 -2.23 -8.93 -25.87
N SER A 69 -1.26 -8.03 -26.02
CA SER A 69 -0.81 -7.46 -27.29
C SER A 69 0.71 -7.65 -27.43
N ASP A 70 1.15 -8.15 -28.59
CA ASP A 70 2.57 -8.45 -28.88
C ASP A 70 3.25 -9.30 -27.80
N GLY A 71 2.56 -10.35 -27.35
CA GLY A 71 3.05 -11.27 -26.33
C GLY A 71 3.14 -10.69 -24.92
N LYS A 72 2.86 -9.40 -24.74
CA LYS A 72 2.82 -8.72 -23.45
C LYS A 72 1.40 -8.70 -22.90
N ARG A 73 1.29 -8.83 -21.58
CA ARG A 73 0.03 -8.57 -20.90
C ARG A 73 -0.26 -7.07 -21.00
N ASP A 74 -1.37 -6.74 -21.62
CA ASP A 74 -1.95 -5.41 -21.53
C ASP A 74 -2.38 -5.20 -20.08
N GLU A 75 -2.13 -4.01 -19.54
CA GLU A 75 -2.38 -3.70 -18.11
C GLU A 75 -3.88 -3.73 -17.74
N GLU A 76 -4.78 -4.02 -18.70
CA GLU A 76 -6.19 -4.23 -18.46
C GLU A 76 -6.48 -5.61 -17.87
N ILE A 77 -7.13 -5.59 -16.71
CA ILE A 77 -7.38 -6.79 -15.91
C ILE A 77 -8.80 -6.70 -15.37
N THR A 78 -9.50 -7.83 -15.33
CA THR A 78 -10.69 -7.96 -14.48
C THR A 78 -10.59 -9.26 -13.73
N ASN A 79 -10.66 -9.21 -12.40
CA ASN A 79 -10.81 -10.37 -11.55
C ASN A 79 -12.22 -10.38 -10.99
N TYR A 80 -12.78 -11.56 -10.78
CA TYR A 80 -14.15 -11.76 -10.34
C TYR A 80 -14.18 -12.50 -9.00
N TYR A 81 -15.28 -12.39 -8.28
CA TYR A 81 -15.63 -13.26 -7.16
C TYR A 81 -16.23 -14.57 -7.70
N LYS A 82 -16.31 -15.60 -6.85
CA LYS A 82 -16.93 -16.89 -7.23
C LYS A 82 -18.41 -16.76 -7.61
N ASN A 83 -19.09 -15.70 -7.15
CA ASN A 83 -20.47 -15.38 -7.51
C ASN A 83 -20.61 -14.70 -8.89
N GLY A 84 -19.51 -14.41 -9.58
CA GLY A 84 -19.49 -13.78 -10.90
C GLY A 84 -19.40 -12.25 -10.89
N ASN A 85 -19.54 -11.59 -9.74
CA ASN A 85 -19.36 -10.14 -9.65
C ASN A 85 -17.89 -9.78 -9.83
N ALA A 86 -17.63 -8.64 -10.47
CA ALA A 86 -16.28 -8.09 -10.52
C ALA A 86 -15.77 -7.85 -9.10
N ARG A 87 -14.50 -8.16 -8.87
CA ARG A 87 -13.79 -7.91 -7.60
C ARG A 87 -12.80 -6.77 -7.74
N TYR A 88 -12.17 -6.69 -8.90
CA TYR A 88 -11.08 -5.78 -9.18
C TYR A 88 -10.97 -5.59 -10.68
N GLU A 89 -10.87 -4.36 -11.14
CA GLU A 89 -10.58 -4.04 -12.53
C GLU A 89 -9.49 -2.98 -12.68
N VAL A 90 -8.73 -3.11 -13.75
CA VAL A 90 -7.83 -2.08 -14.27
C VAL A 90 -8.24 -1.84 -15.71
N LYS A 91 -8.50 -0.59 -16.07
CA LYS A 91 -8.85 -0.17 -17.43
C LYS A 91 -8.01 1.02 -17.84
N LYS A 92 -7.61 1.08 -19.10
CA LYS A 92 -6.92 2.25 -19.65
C LYS A 92 -7.96 3.20 -20.27
N ILE A 93 -8.14 4.38 -19.68
CA ILE A 93 -9.09 5.39 -20.13
C ILE A 93 -8.32 6.69 -20.40
N ASN A 94 -8.32 7.14 -21.67
CA ASN A 94 -7.60 8.36 -22.11
C ASN A 94 -6.13 8.41 -21.65
N ASP A 95 -5.40 7.32 -21.88
CA ASP A 95 -4.00 7.14 -21.45
C ASP A 95 -3.75 7.13 -19.94
N VAL A 96 -4.80 6.98 -19.14
CA VAL A 96 -4.70 6.84 -17.69
C VAL A 96 -5.29 5.51 -17.24
N PHE A 97 -4.59 4.82 -16.35
CA PHE A 97 -5.11 3.59 -15.76
C PHE A 97 -6.01 3.90 -14.58
N VAL A 98 -7.25 3.44 -14.67
CA VAL A 98 -8.23 3.52 -13.59
C VAL A 98 -8.35 2.14 -12.98
N VAL A 99 -8.14 2.07 -11.68
CA VAL A 99 -8.27 0.85 -10.88
C VAL A 99 -9.53 0.95 -10.04
N LYS A 100 -10.42 -0.04 -10.12
CA LYS A 100 -11.59 -0.13 -9.27
C LYS A 100 -11.60 -1.44 -8.51
N GLY A 101 -11.95 -1.37 -7.24
CA GLY A 101 -12.31 -2.53 -6.43
C GLY A 101 -13.79 -2.53 -6.14
N PHE A 102 -14.38 -3.70 -6.01
CA PHE A 102 -15.81 -3.86 -5.74
C PHE A 102 -16.03 -4.75 -4.53
N TYR A 103 -17.14 -4.52 -3.85
CA TYR A 103 -17.69 -5.44 -2.86
C TYR A 103 -18.25 -6.70 -3.53
N GLU A 104 -18.44 -7.76 -2.74
CA GLU A 104 -18.98 -9.03 -3.27
C GLU A 104 -20.42 -8.89 -3.78
N ASN A 105 -21.17 -7.90 -3.28
CA ASN A 105 -22.50 -7.51 -3.78
C ASN A 105 -22.46 -6.74 -5.13
N GLY A 106 -21.27 -6.48 -5.68
CA GLY A 106 -21.07 -5.80 -6.96
C GLY A 106 -20.94 -4.27 -6.88
N LYS A 107 -21.18 -3.67 -5.70
CA LYS A 107 -21.05 -2.22 -5.51
C LYS A 107 -19.60 -1.76 -5.48
N LEU A 108 -19.36 -0.51 -5.87
CA LEU A 108 -18.03 0.07 -5.90
C LEU A 108 -17.48 0.19 -4.47
N PHE A 109 -16.28 -0.35 -4.25
CA PHE A 109 -15.59 -0.27 -2.97
C PHE A 109 -14.54 0.85 -2.99
N TYR A 110 -13.72 0.92 -4.03
CA TYR A 110 -12.79 2.03 -4.21
C TYR A 110 -12.50 2.27 -5.68
N GLU A 111 -12.03 3.47 -5.99
CA GLU A 111 -11.48 3.86 -7.28
C GLU A 111 -10.15 4.60 -7.07
N ARG A 112 -9.17 4.29 -7.92
CA ARG A 112 -7.88 4.97 -7.96
C ARG A 112 -7.49 5.29 -9.38
N ILE A 113 -6.95 6.48 -9.60
CA ILE A 113 -6.36 6.88 -10.88
C ILE A 113 -4.84 6.80 -10.75
N LEU A 114 -4.22 5.87 -11.48
CA LEU A 114 -2.76 5.75 -11.50
C LEU A 114 -2.14 7.01 -12.11
N ASN A 115 -0.96 7.40 -11.64
CA ASN A 115 -0.19 8.60 -12.02
C ASN A 115 -0.82 9.97 -11.66
N LYS A 116 -2.15 10.08 -11.49
CA LYS A 116 -2.79 11.30 -10.96
C LYS A 116 -2.91 11.30 -9.45
N GLY A 117 -2.69 10.16 -8.79
CA GLY A 117 -2.69 10.09 -7.34
C GLY A 117 -4.06 10.02 -6.70
N TYR A 118 -5.13 10.20 -7.44
CA TYR A 118 -6.46 10.28 -6.90
C TYR A 118 -6.95 8.93 -6.34
N TYR A 119 -7.54 8.93 -5.15
CA TYR A 119 -8.13 7.77 -4.51
C TYR A 119 -9.46 8.13 -3.83
N LYS A 120 -10.48 7.30 -4.06
CA LYS A 120 -11.76 7.33 -3.35
C LYS A 120 -12.12 5.95 -2.84
N GLU A 121 -12.66 5.89 -1.63
CA GLU A 121 -13.30 4.70 -1.07
C GLU A 121 -14.76 5.00 -0.76
N TYR A 122 -15.62 4.00 -0.85
CA TYR A 122 -17.05 4.10 -0.63
C TYR A 122 -17.50 3.09 0.42
N PHE A 123 -18.58 3.38 1.11
CA PHE A 123 -19.33 2.43 1.94
C PHE A 123 -20.13 1.47 1.05
N GLU A 124 -20.70 0.40 1.63
CA GLU A 124 -21.54 -0.55 0.89
C GLU A 124 -22.90 0.04 0.45
N ASP A 125 -23.29 1.19 0.96
CA ASP A 125 -24.44 1.98 0.47
C ASP A 125 -24.04 2.99 -0.63
N GLU A 126 -22.78 2.93 -1.09
CA GLU A 126 -22.19 3.80 -2.11
C GLU A 126 -21.93 5.24 -1.66
N ALA A 127 -22.17 5.56 -0.38
CA ALA A 127 -21.74 6.83 0.18
C ALA A 127 -20.20 6.95 0.15
N LEU A 128 -19.69 8.13 -0.18
CA LEU A 128 -18.25 8.40 -0.17
C LEU A 128 -17.74 8.24 1.26
N LYS A 129 -16.68 7.46 1.44
CA LYS A 129 -16.08 7.15 2.74
C LYS A 129 -14.74 7.85 2.93
N ILE A 130 -13.86 7.76 1.94
CA ILE A 130 -12.54 8.37 1.97
C ILE A 130 -12.26 9.05 0.64
N GLU A 131 -11.59 10.19 0.69
CA GLU A 131 -11.00 10.85 -0.47
C GLU A 131 -9.57 11.27 -0.17
N SER A 132 -8.63 10.98 -1.07
CA SER A 132 -7.23 11.32 -0.86
C SER A 132 -6.44 11.44 -2.15
N ASN A 133 -5.24 12.01 -2.05
CA ASN A 133 -4.31 12.16 -3.17
C ASN A 133 -2.94 11.55 -2.87
N TYR A 134 -2.32 10.95 -3.88
CA TYR A 134 -1.04 10.27 -3.82
C TYR A 134 -0.05 10.86 -4.83
N VAL A 135 1.00 11.52 -4.36
CA VAL A 135 2.08 12.01 -5.23
C VAL A 135 3.21 10.98 -5.21
N ASP A 136 3.62 10.50 -6.38
CA ASP A 136 4.67 9.47 -6.54
C ASP A 136 4.46 8.21 -5.66
N GLY A 137 3.20 7.83 -5.47
CA GLY A 137 2.81 6.66 -4.67
C GLY A 137 2.75 6.89 -3.15
N SER A 138 3.02 8.10 -2.68
CA SER A 138 2.92 8.49 -1.25
C SER A 138 1.71 9.40 -1.02
N LEU A 139 0.97 9.19 0.07
CA LEU A 139 -0.16 10.02 0.46
C LEU A 139 0.34 11.45 0.71
N SER A 140 -0.23 12.41 -0.03
CA SER A 140 0.24 13.80 -0.02
C SER A 140 -0.89 14.75 -0.40
N GLY A 141 -1.08 15.80 0.40
CA GLY A 141 -2.21 16.70 0.35
C GLY A 141 -3.28 16.35 1.38
N ILE A 142 -4.51 16.76 1.11
CA ILE A 142 -5.63 16.59 2.04
C ILE A 142 -6.20 15.17 1.90
N TRP A 143 -6.26 14.47 3.02
CA TRP A 143 -7.02 13.23 3.20
C TRP A 143 -8.32 13.56 3.92
N LYS A 144 -9.44 13.03 3.42
CA LYS A 144 -10.77 13.24 3.99
C LYS A 144 -11.42 11.90 4.31
N GLN A 145 -12.14 11.86 5.43
CA GLN A 145 -13.07 10.78 5.76
C GLN A 145 -14.44 11.37 6.04
N TYR A 146 -15.48 10.64 5.64
CA TYR A 146 -16.87 11.05 5.75
C TYR A 146 -17.66 10.03 6.57
N TYR A 147 -18.67 10.52 7.30
CA TYR A 147 -19.71 9.70 7.92
C TYR A 147 -20.53 8.97 6.84
N PRO A 148 -21.24 7.87 7.19
CA PRO A 148 -22.18 7.22 6.27
C PRO A 148 -23.29 8.16 5.76
N THR A 149 -23.62 9.20 6.53
CA THR A 149 -24.54 10.28 6.11
C THR A 149 -23.99 11.17 4.99
N GLY A 150 -22.71 11.03 4.63
CA GLY A 150 -22.01 11.83 3.63
C GLY A 150 -21.41 13.13 4.17
N GLN A 151 -21.61 13.43 5.46
CA GLN A 151 -20.98 14.59 6.09
C GLN A 151 -19.50 14.34 6.35
N LEU A 152 -18.68 15.39 6.22
CA LEU A 152 -17.25 15.32 6.50
C LEU A 152 -17.03 14.99 7.98
N GLU A 153 -16.23 13.97 8.27
CA GLU A 153 -15.85 13.57 9.62
C GLU A 153 -14.44 14.05 9.95
N TRP A 154 -13.50 13.81 9.04
CA TRP A 154 -12.09 14.17 9.21
C TRP A 154 -11.54 14.84 7.97
N GLU A 155 -10.66 15.80 8.21
CA GLU A 155 -9.77 16.38 7.22
C GLU A 155 -8.36 16.40 7.80
N VAL A 156 -7.39 15.77 7.16
CA VAL A 156 -6.02 15.63 7.67
C VAL A 156 -5.02 15.92 6.55
N THR A 157 -4.03 16.77 6.84
CA THR A 157 -2.97 17.10 5.89
C THR A 157 -1.84 16.07 5.96
N TYR A 158 -1.49 15.51 4.81
CA TYR A 158 -0.39 14.57 4.66
C TYR A 158 0.71 15.13 3.76
N LYS A 159 1.95 14.75 4.05
CA LYS A 159 3.12 14.96 3.20
C LYS A 159 4.00 13.72 3.25
N ASN A 160 4.20 13.09 2.09
CA ASN A 160 5.03 11.89 1.95
C ASN A 160 4.68 10.78 2.95
N ASP A 161 3.39 10.41 3.02
CA ASP A 161 2.82 9.43 3.97
C ASP A 161 2.73 9.89 5.45
N ASN A 162 3.30 11.04 5.83
CA ASN A 162 3.25 11.54 7.21
C ASN A 162 2.15 12.58 7.40
N LYS A 163 1.52 12.63 8.57
CA LYS A 163 0.67 13.76 8.98
C LYS A 163 1.57 14.98 9.19
N GLU A 164 1.37 16.01 8.38
CA GLU A 164 2.14 17.25 8.42
C GLU A 164 1.23 18.42 8.04
N GLY A 165 0.99 19.32 9.00
CA GLY A 165 0.04 20.41 8.90
C GLY A 165 -1.21 20.17 9.75
N PHE A 166 -2.34 20.69 9.29
CA PHE A 166 -3.57 20.72 10.09
C PHE A 166 -4.37 19.42 9.98
N TYR A 167 -5.06 19.08 11.07
CA TYR A 167 -6.18 18.15 11.09
C TYR A 167 -7.42 18.80 11.69
N LYS A 168 -8.59 18.36 11.23
CA LYS A 168 -9.90 18.77 11.72
C LYS A 168 -10.80 17.55 11.86
N GLN A 169 -11.60 17.53 12.91
CA GLN A 169 -12.72 16.61 13.09
C GLN A 169 -14.02 17.41 13.17
N PHE A 170 -15.08 16.86 12.61
CA PHE A 170 -16.41 17.45 12.62
C PHE A 170 -17.44 16.51 13.25
N TYR A 171 -18.46 17.08 13.87
CA TYR A 171 -19.66 16.35 14.28
C TYR A 171 -20.51 15.99 13.05
N GLU A 172 -21.42 15.03 13.21
CA GLU A 172 -22.39 14.65 12.18
C GLU A 172 -23.49 15.72 11.95
N ASN A 173 -23.40 16.88 12.60
CA ASN A 173 -24.19 18.06 12.26
C ASN A 173 -23.37 19.09 11.44
N GLY A 174 -22.14 18.74 11.05
CA GLY A 174 -21.22 19.55 10.25
C GLY A 174 -20.41 20.58 11.05
N LYS A 175 -20.67 20.75 12.36
CA LYS A 175 -19.90 21.69 13.19
C LYS A 175 -18.52 21.13 13.51
N LEU A 176 -17.55 22.04 13.60
CA LEU A 176 -16.18 21.70 14.01
C LEU A 176 -16.22 21.12 15.43
N LYS A 177 -15.60 19.95 15.58
CA LYS A 177 -15.44 19.26 16.86
C LYS A 177 -14.04 19.46 17.41
N LEU A 178 -13.04 19.43 16.54
CA LEU A 178 -11.64 19.47 16.92
C LEU A 178 -10.81 20.05 15.77
N GLU A 179 -9.80 20.85 16.08
CA GLU A 179 -8.75 21.21 15.13
C GLU A 179 -7.39 21.22 15.81
N GLY A 180 -6.34 20.89 15.07
CA GLY A 180 -4.98 21.06 15.57
C GLY A 180 -3.90 20.83 14.53
N GLU A 181 -2.64 20.79 14.99
CA GLU A 181 -1.45 20.70 14.14
C GLU A 181 -0.63 19.43 14.37
N THR A 182 -0.07 18.90 13.28
CA THR A 182 0.86 17.76 13.27
C THR A 182 2.14 18.09 12.53
N LYS A 183 3.24 17.50 13.00
CA LYS A 183 4.55 17.52 12.36
C LYS A 183 5.18 16.15 12.50
N GLU A 184 5.56 15.54 11.37
CA GLU A 184 6.19 14.21 11.34
C GLU A 184 5.38 13.15 12.12
N ASP A 185 4.06 13.09 11.90
CA ASP A 185 3.10 12.22 12.60
C ASP A 185 2.83 12.52 14.08
N LEU A 186 3.48 13.53 14.66
CA LEU A 186 3.29 13.93 16.06
C LEU A 186 2.43 15.18 16.15
N LYS A 187 1.52 15.26 17.13
CA LYS A 187 0.88 16.53 17.50
C LYS A 187 1.97 17.51 17.95
N ASP A 188 2.06 18.64 17.28
CA ASP A 188 3.08 19.66 17.51
C ASP A 188 2.50 21.01 17.06
N GLY A 189 2.12 21.84 18.04
CA GLY A 189 1.35 23.06 17.83
C GLY A 189 0.02 23.06 18.58
N ASN A 190 -0.87 23.97 18.20
CA ASN A 190 -2.13 24.22 18.91
C ASN A 190 -3.17 23.13 18.61
N GLU A 191 -3.97 22.74 19.61
CA GLU A 191 -5.18 21.93 19.46
C GLU A 191 -6.34 22.59 20.22
N LYS A 192 -7.53 22.58 19.61
CA LYS A 192 -8.78 23.11 20.19
C LYS A 192 -9.89 22.11 20.00
N GLN A 193 -10.72 21.93 21.03
CA GLN A 193 -11.94 21.14 20.98
C GLN A 193 -13.17 22.01 21.23
N TYR A 194 -14.25 21.69 20.53
CA TYR A 194 -15.55 22.34 20.62
C TYR A 194 -16.63 21.31 20.91
N ASN A 195 -17.74 21.73 21.52
CA ASN A 195 -18.93 20.92 21.67
C ASN A 195 -19.90 21.05 20.48
N GLU A 196 -20.99 20.28 20.47
CA GLU A 196 -22.00 20.32 19.39
C GLU A 196 -22.75 21.65 19.28
N SER A 197 -22.72 22.50 20.31
CA SER A 197 -23.24 23.86 20.23
C SER A 197 -22.28 24.78 19.48
N GLY A 198 -20.99 24.44 19.42
CA GLY A 198 -19.91 25.23 18.83
C GLY A 198 -19.07 25.98 19.88
N ASN A 199 -19.30 25.74 21.17
CA ASN A 199 -18.56 26.38 22.25
C ASN A 199 -17.22 25.65 22.45
N LEU A 200 -16.15 26.43 22.63
CA LEU A 200 -14.82 25.90 22.96
C LEU A 200 -14.88 25.17 24.32
N THR A 201 -14.40 23.94 24.37
CA THR A 201 -14.34 23.13 25.61
C THR A 201 -12.94 23.05 26.17
N TRP A 202 -11.92 22.99 25.30
CA TRP A 202 -10.53 23.19 25.72
C TRP A 202 -9.64 23.61 24.56
N ALA A 203 -8.52 24.22 24.90
CA ALA A 203 -7.47 24.60 23.97
C ALA A 203 -6.10 24.53 24.64
N GLY A 204 -5.08 24.17 23.89
CA GLY A 204 -3.71 24.17 24.38
C GLY A 204 -2.73 23.74 23.31
N ASP A 205 -1.46 23.62 23.69
CA ASP A 205 -0.40 23.26 22.75
C ASP A 205 0.16 21.88 23.06
N TYR A 206 0.52 21.16 22.01
CA TYR A 206 1.38 19.98 22.07
C TYR A 206 2.79 20.31 21.63
N SER A 207 3.76 19.65 22.23
CA SER A 207 5.09 19.46 21.66
C SER A 207 5.37 17.97 21.57
N LYS A 208 5.50 17.43 20.36
CA LYS A 208 5.81 16.01 20.10
C LYS A 208 4.90 15.04 20.88
N ASN A 209 3.58 15.18 20.72
CA ASN A 209 2.53 14.43 21.44
C ASN A 209 2.44 14.68 22.96
N GLN A 210 3.27 15.55 23.54
CA GLN A 210 3.21 15.88 24.95
C GLN A 210 2.49 17.21 25.16
N LEU A 211 1.62 17.29 26.16
CA LEU A 211 0.99 18.56 26.57
C LEU A 211 2.09 19.57 26.93
N ASP A 212 2.05 20.77 26.38
CA ASP A 212 2.97 21.85 26.68
C ASP A 212 2.22 23.18 26.80
N GLY A 213 2.80 24.11 27.57
CA GLY A 213 2.24 25.45 27.70
C GLY A 213 1.01 25.51 28.61
N VAL A 214 0.10 26.44 28.30
CA VAL A 214 -1.11 26.67 29.09
C VAL A 214 -2.30 26.06 28.36
N TRP A 215 -3.01 25.21 29.08
CA TRP A 215 -4.22 24.54 28.64
C TRP A 215 -5.43 25.21 29.29
N GLU A 216 -6.39 25.63 28.49
CA GLU A 216 -7.64 26.25 28.93
C GLU A 216 -8.75 25.21 28.90
N HIS A 217 -9.59 25.18 29.93
CA HIS A 217 -10.78 24.35 29.99
C HIS A 217 -12.00 25.22 30.25
N SER A 218 -13.04 25.01 29.46
CA SER A 218 -14.26 25.80 29.45
C SER A 218 -15.49 24.92 29.63
N GLY A 219 -16.52 25.48 30.26
CA GLY A 219 -17.81 24.82 30.46
C GLY A 219 -18.58 24.63 29.16
N VAL A 220 -19.72 23.93 29.26
CA VAL A 220 -20.61 23.66 28.11
C VAL A 220 -21.14 24.94 27.46
N ASP A 221 -21.22 26.02 28.21
CA ASP A 221 -21.61 27.37 27.78
C ASP A 221 -20.45 28.19 27.19
N GLY A 222 -19.22 27.65 27.21
CA GLY A 222 -18.00 28.31 26.77
C GLY A 222 -17.35 29.20 27.83
N SER A 223 -17.89 29.26 29.05
CA SER A 223 -17.27 30.02 30.16
C SER A 223 -15.95 29.35 30.58
N LEU A 224 -14.89 30.12 30.76
CA LEU A 224 -13.60 29.60 31.20
C LEU A 224 -13.72 29.07 32.65
N ILE A 225 -13.41 27.80 32.86
CA ILE A 225 -13.41 27.14 34.17
C ILE A 225 -12.02 27.22 34.80
N GLU A 226 -10.98 26.79 34.07
CA GLU A 226 -9.63 26.73 34.61
C GLU A 226 -8.55 26.86 33.53
N LYS A 227 -7.34 27.20 33.98
CA LYS A 227 -6.12 27.17 33.19
C LYS A 227 -5.08 26.31 33.88
N VAL A 228 -4.51 25.37 33.15
CA VAL A 228 -3.57 24.38 33.67
C VAL A 228 -2.26 24.47 32.89
N LYS A 229 -1.13 24.51 33.59
CA LYS A 229 0.18 24.59 32.94
C LYS A 229 0.83 23.21 32.84
N TYR A 230 1.24 22.83 31.64
CA TYR A 230 2.01 21.61 31.38
C TYR A 230 3.41 21.94 30.86
N LYS A 231 4.37 21.05 31.14
CA LYS A 231 5.69 21.05 30.50
C LYS A 231 6.09 19.62 30.20
N ASN A 232 6.30 19.30 28.92
CA ASN A 232 6.68 17.95 28.46
C ASN A 232 5.71 16.87 28.98
N GLY A 233 4.41 17.17 29.03
CA GLY A 233 3.36 16.27 29.52
C GLY A 233 3.20 16.25 31.04
N GLU A 234 4.09 16.88 31.81
CA GLU A 234 3.98 16.96 33.26
C GLU A 234 3.20 18.20 33.70
N LEU A 235 2.25 18.01 34.61
CA LEU A 235 1.50 19.09 35.25
C LEU A 235 2.43 19.97 36.12
N LYS A 236 2.36 21.28 35.94
CA LYS A 236 3.21 22.28 36.63
C LYS A 236 2.44 23.30 37.49
N SER A 237 1.12 23.27 37.51
CA SER A 237 0.28 24.15 38.33
C SER A 237 -0.69 23.38 39.22
N GLU A 238 -1.12 23.98 40.33
CA GLU A 238 -2.30 23.51 41.09
C GLU A 238 -3.54 23.63 40.20
N GLY A 239 -4.25 22.54 39.98
CA GLY A 239 -5.42 22.42 39.11
C GLY A 239 -5.95 20.99 39.13
N SER A 240 -7.20 20.77 38.70
CA SER A 240 -7.72 19.40 38.64
C SER A 240 -7.09 18.66 37.47
N LEU A 241 -6.82 17.37 37.65
CA LEU A 241 -6.26 16.53 36.60
C LEU A 241 -7.33 16.36 35.52
N ILE A 242 -7.26 17.18 34.47
CA ILE A 242 -8.20 17.13 33.36
C ILE A 242 -8.01 15.77 32.68
N ALA A 243 -9.07 14.98 32.63
CA ALA A 243 -9.13 13.80 31.76
C ALA A 243 -9.23 14.28 30.31
N LEU A 244 -8.14 14.83 29.77
CA LEU A 244 -8.04 15.19 28.36
C LEU A 244 -8.17 13.89 27.57
N THR A 245 -9.27 13.74 26.85
CA THR A 245 -9.43 12.64 25.91
C THR A 245 -8.34 12.77 24.84
N ASN A 246 -7.38 11.85 24.85
CA ASN A 246 -6.35 11.82 23.82
C ASN A 246 -7.01 11.60 22.45
N THR A 247 -6.95 12.60 21.57
CA THR A 247 -7.44 12.42 20.21
C THR A 247 -6.53 11.50 19.41
N GLU A 248 -7.08 10.39 18.92
CA GLU A 248 -6.46 9.56 17.90
C GLU A 248 -6.85 10.05 16.51
N ILE A 249 -5.89 10.65 15.79
CA ILE A 249 -6.09 11.07 14.40
C ILE A 249 -6.06 9.82 13.52
N PRO A 250 -7.06 9.58 12.65
CA PRO A 250 -7.08 8.41 11.79
C PRO A 250 -5.81 8.31 10.95
N ASP A 251 -5.30 7.09 10.84
CA ASP A 251 -4.33 6.80 9.80
C ASP A 251 -5.06 6.72 8.45
N GLY A 252 -4.41 7.20 7.38
CA GLY A 252 -4.98 7.15 6.04
C GLY A 252 -5.22 5.71 5.56
N VAL A 253 -5.49 5.54 4.27
CA VAL A 253 -5.91 4.27 3.63
C VAL A 253 -4.96 3.08 3.90
N ILE A 254 -3.70 3.32 4.32
CA ILE A 254 -2.81 2.31 4.88
C ILE A 254 -2.38 2.75 6.28
N GLU A 255 -2.89 2.07 7.32
CA GLU A 255 -2.60 2.45 8.71
C GLU A 255 -1.18 2.09 9.11
N ARG A 256 -0.81 0.82 8.96
CA ARG A 256 0.56 0.36 9.24
C ARG A 256 1.04 -0.62 8.18
N VAL A 257 2.22 -0.35 7.64
CA VAL A 257 2.95 -1.33 6.81
C VAL A 257 3.46 -2.50 7.67
N PRO A 258 3.76 -3.66 7.06
CA PRO A 258 4.48 -4.70 7.75
C PRO A 258 5.79 -4.20 8.34
N ILE A 259 6.12 -4.64 9.55
CA ILE A 259 7.32 -4.22 10.28
C ILE A 259 8.28 -5.40 10.35
N PHE A 260 9.43 -5.24 9.70
CA PHE A 260 10.54 -6.19 9.79
C PHE A 260 11.12 -6.19 11.21
N PRO A 261 11.48 -7.35 11.79
CA PRO A 261 12.07 -7.41 13.13
C PRO A 261 13.30 -6.50 13.29
N GLY A 262 13.27 -5.59 14.26
CA GLY A 262 14.30 -4.56 14.47
C GLY A 262 13.98 -3.19 13.85
N CYS A 263 12.83 -3.04 13.19
CA CYS A 263 12.34 -1.77 12.65
C CYS A 263 11.23 -1.11 13.51
N GLU A 264 10.94 -1.64 14.70
CA GLU A 264 9.82 -1.21 15.56
C GLU A 264 9.98 0.24 16.04
N ARG A 265 11.23 0.67 16.23
CA ARG A 265 11.59 2.01 16.76
C ARG A 265 11.35 3.17 15.79
N PHE A 266 11.12 2.90 14.51
CA PHE A 266 10.95 3.96 13.50
C PHE A 266 9.48 4.42 13.45
N SER A 267 9.26 5.73 13.46
CA SER A 267 7.93 6.34 13.26
C SER A 267 7.61 6.48 11.76
N GLY A 268 6.33 6.40 11.41
CA GLY A 268 5.87 6.57 10.02
C GLY A 268 6.10 5.36 9.11
N ASN A 269 5.21 5.22 8.12
CA ASN A 269 5.25 4.09 7.18
C ASN A 269 6.47 4.15 6.25
N MET A 270 6.96 5.34 5.89
CA MET A 270 8.14 5.51 5.03
C MET A 270 9.42 4.97 5.66
N LEU A 271 9.72 5.34 6.91
CA LEU A 271 10.94 4.89 7.60
C LEU A 271 10.88 3.39 7.90
N LYS A 272 9.70 2.85 8.24
CA LYS A 272 9.48 1.40 8.39
C LYS A 272 9.69 0.64 7.09
N LYS A 273 9.11 1.10 5.96
CA LYS A 273 9.35 0.54 4.61
C LYS A 273 10.83 0.58 4.23
N THR A 274 11.51 1.68 4.53
CA THR A 274 12.94 1.87 4.24
C THR A 274 13.79 0.92 5.06
N CYS A 275 13.58 0.87 6.37
CA CYS A 275 14.28 -0.05 7.27
C CYS A 275 14.05 -1.50 6.88
N MET A 276 12.80 -1.89 6.57
CA MET A 276 12.48 -3.22 6.08
C MET A 276 13.23 -3.53 4.78
N SER A 277 13.23 -2.62 3.81
CA SER A 277 13.90 -2.84 2.52
C SER A 277 15.42 -3.03 2.69
N GLN A 278 16.04 -2.24 3.56
CA GLN A 278 17.47 -2.35 3.89
C GLN A 278 17.79 -3.68 4.60
N ASN A 279 16.97 -4.09 5.56
CA ASN A 279 17.16 -5.33 6.29
C ASN A 279 16.95 -6.56 5.42
N ILE A 280 15.97 -6.54 4.52
CA ILE A 280 15.77 -7.61 3.54
C ILE A 280 16.95 -7.67 2.57
N ALA A 281 17.40 -6.54 2.03
CA ALA A 281 18.56 -6.49 1.15
C ALA A 281 19.82 -7.04 1.85
N ARG A 282 20.05 -6.67 3.11
CA ARG A 282 21.14 -7.19 3.95
C ARG A 282 21.01 -8.68 4.22
N PHE A 283 19.83 -9.14 4.66
CA PHE A 283 19.55 -10.55 4.91
C PHE A 283 19.81 -11.40 3.67
N VAL A 284 19.40 -10.90 2.50
CA VAL A 284 19.66 -11.58 1.24
C VAL A 284 21.16 -11.59 0.97
N SER A 285 21.82 -10.44 1.00
CA SER A 285 23.26 -10.33 0.75
C SER A 285 24.11 -11.25 1.65
N GLU A 286 23.73 -11.44 2.91
CA GLU A 286 24.46 -12.28 3.88
C GLU A 286 24.24 -13.78 3.67
N ARG A 287 23.08 -14.19 3.12
CA ARG A 287 22.69 -15.60 3.00
C ARG A 287 22.65 -16.12 1.58
N PHE A 288 22.77 -15.24 0.59
CA PHE A 288 22.77 -15.60 -0.82
C PHE A 288 24.02 -16.42 -1.12
N ASN A 289 23.84 -17.63 -1.64
CA ASN A 289 24.98 -18.43 -2.03
C ASN A 289 25.59 -17.88 -3.34
N THR A 290 26.73 -17.19 -3.23
CA THR A 290 27.43 -16.62 -4.39
C THR A 290 28.19 -17.65 -5.22
N SER A 291 28.36 -18.89 -4.73
CA SER A 291 29.08 -19.94 -5.48
C SER A 291 28.43 -20.23 -6.84
N PHE A 292 27.10 -20.13 -6.91
CA PHE A 292 26.34 -20.26 -8.16
C PHE A 292 26.70 -19.19 -9.20
N GLY A 293 27.05 -17.97 -8.78
CA GLY A 293 27.46 -16.90 -9.69
C GLY A 293 28.83 -17.15 -10.29
N SER A 294 29.77 -17.64 -9.47
CA SER A 294 31.14 -17.95 -9.88
C SER A 294 31.22 -19.16 -10.82
N GLU A 295 30.43 -20.21 -10.54
CA GLU A 295 30.34 -21.42 -11.38
C GLU A 295 29.69 -21.15 -12.75
N LEU A 296 28.84 -20.12 -12.84
CA LEU A 296 28.19 -19.69 -14.07
C LEU A 296 28.93 -18.55 -14.81
N GLY A 297 30.13 -18.17 -14.34
CA GLY A 297 30.95 -17.12 -14.96
C GLY A 297 30.36 -15.71 -14.85
N LEU A 298 29.42 -15.49 -13.92
CA LEU A 298 28.77 -14.19 -13.73
C LEU A 298 29.68 -13.26 -12.93
N THR A 299 29.84 -12.03 -13.44
CA THR A 299 30.69 -11.01 -12.84
C THR A 299 29.93 -9.69 -12.69
N GLY A 300 30.36 -8.87 -11.74
CA GLY A 300 29.81 -7.54 -11.51
C GLY A 300 28.42 -7.54 -10.87
N LYS A 301 27.73 -6.40 -11.00
CA LYS A 301 26.45 -6.17 -10.31
C LYS A 301 25.30 -6.87 -11.01
N GLN A 302 24.69 -7.83 -10.33
CA GLN A 302 23.51 -8.56 -10.78
C GLN A 302 22.27 -8.02 -10.07
N LYS A 303 21.25 -7.63 -10.85
CA LYS A 303 19.96 -7.17 -10.31
C LYS A 303 18.92 -8.28 -10.41
N ILE A 304 18.26 -8.55 -9.29
CA ILE A 304 17.16 -9.51 -9.18
C ILE A 304 15.95 -8.75 -8.65
N TYR A 305 14.84 -8.78 -9.37
CA TYR A 305 13.57 -8.23 -8.92
C TYR A 305 12.77 -9.33 -8.23
N VAL A 306 12.48 -9.15 -6.95
CA VAL A 306 11.68 -10.09 -6.17
C VAL A 306 10.35 -9.45 -5.82
N ILE A 307 9.27 -10.22 -6.00
CA ILE A 307 7.95 -9.88 -5.48
C ILE A 307 7.50 -10.95 -4.48
N PHE A 308 6.82 -10.53 -3.42
CA PHE A 308 6.26 -11.43 -2.43
C PHE A 308 5.14 -10.72 -1.66
N LYS A 309 4.43 -11.43 -0.77
CA LYS A 309 3.39 -10.88 0.09
C LYS A 309 3.69 -11.18 1.53
N ILE A 310 3.42 -10.22 2.41
CA ILE A 310 3.31 -10.48 3.85
C ILE A 310 1.84 -10.76 4.14
N ASP A 311 1.54 -11.94 4.69
CA ASP A 311 0.18 -12.35 5.00
C ASP A 311 -0.35 -11.74 6.32
N LYS A 312 -1.60 -12.06 6.67
CA LYS A 312 -2.27 -11.57 7.88
C LYS A 312 -1.61 -12.02 9.18
N THR A 313 -0.78 -13.05 9.13
CA THR A 313 -0.02 -13.53 10.28
C THR A 313 1.37 -12.91 10.33
N GLY A 314 1.81 -12.22 9.28
CA GLY A 314 3.17 -11.71 9.13
C GLY A 314 4.12 -12.67 8.39
N GLY A 315 3.60 -13.77 7.84
CA GLY A 315 4.36 -14.75 7.08
C GLY A 315 4.58 -14.32 5.63
N VAL A 316 5.68 -14.77 5.02
CA VAL A 316 5.96 -14.52 3.60
C VAL A 316 5.23 -15.56 2.73
N THR A 317 4.50 -15.09 1.72
CA THR A 317 3.77 -15.94 0.77
C THR A 317 3.89 -15.42 -0.66
N GLY A 318 3.64 -16.28 -1.65
CA GLY A 318 3.56 -15.89 -3.06
C GLY A 318 4.86 -15.26 -3.59
N VAL A 319 6.01 -15.83 -3.24
CA VAL A 319 7.34 -15.36 -3.65
C VAL A 319 7.58 -15.69 -5.11
N ASP A 320 8.03 -14.70 -5.87
CA ASP A 320 8.49 -14.83 -7.24
C ASP A 320 9.73 -13.94 -7.46
N ALA A 321 10.64 -14.35 -8.34
CA ALA A 321 11.88 -13.64 -8.59
C ALA A 321 12.27 -13.66 -10.06
N LYS A 322 12.85 -12.54 -10.52
CA LYS A 322 13.18 -12.33 -11.92
C LYS A 322 14.50 -11.59 -12.08
N SER A 323 15.41 -12.21 -12.83
CA SER A 323 16.72 -11.71 -13.22
C SER A 323 17.10 -12.32 -14.58
N ASN A 324 18.30 -11.96 -15.07
CA ASN A 324 18.84 -12.48 -16.32
C ASN A 324 19.31 -13.94 -16.22
N HIS A 325 19.34 -14.53 -15.02
CA HIS A 325 19.78 -15.91 -14.81
C HIS A 325 18.80 -16.68 -13.92
N ILE A 326 18.29 -17.81 -14.43
CA ILE A 326 17.29 -18.63 -13.75
C ILE A 326 17.78 -19.10 -12.37
N SER A 327 19.05 -19.46 -12.25
CA SER A 327 19.65 -19.91 -10.99
C SER A 327 19.61 -18.83 -9.90
N LEU A 328 19.78 -17.55 -10.28
CA LEU A 328 19.67 -16.42 -9.34
C LEU A 328 18.22 -16.23 -8.87
N ASN A 329 17.23 -16.53 -9.71
CA ASN A 329 15.81 -16.45 -9.34
C ASN A 329 15.46 -17.53 -8.31
N ALA A 330 15.89 -18.78 -8.55
CA ALA A 330 15.64 -19.89 -7.65
C ALA A 330 16.25 -19.63 -6.26
N GLU A 331 17.49 -19.12 -6.22
CA GLU A 331 18.15 -18.78 -4.96
C GLU A 331 17.49 -17.59 -4.27
N ALA A 332 17.10 -16.55 -5.00
CA ALA A 332 16.36 -15.43 -4.43
C ALA A 332 15.01 -15.87 -3.83
N ILE A 333 14.26 -16.74 -4.52
CA ILE A 333 13.00 -17.31 -4.01
C ILE A 333 13.25 -18.06 -2.70
N ARG A 334 14.28 -18.92 -2.65
CA ARG A 334 14.64 -19.69 -1.46
C ARG A 334 14.94 -18.77 -0.28
N ILE A 335 15.80 -17.76 -0.48
CA ILE A 335 16.20 -16.83 0.58
C ILE A 335 15.04 -15.99 1.08
N ILE A 336 14.17 -15.52 0.19
CA ILE A 336 13.01 -14.70 0.57
C ILE A 336 12.00 -15.54 1.37
N GLY A 337 11.88 -16.83 1.06
CA GLY A 337 11.12 -17.78 1.89
C GLY A 337 11.70 -18.01 3.29
N LEU A 338 12.95 -17.62 3.55
CA LEU A 338 13.61 -17.72 4.86
C LEU A 338 13.56 -16.42 5.66
N LEU A 339 12.96 -15.35 5.12
CA LEU A 339 12.81 -14.10 5.86
C LEU A 339 12.08 -14.35 7.18
N PRO A 340 12.45 -13.62 8.25
CA PRO A 340 11.78 -13.77 9.53
C PRO A 340 10.32 -13.31 9.40
N LYS A 341 9.48 -13.90 10.23
CA LYS A 341 8.08 -13.47 10.37
C LYS A 341 8.05 -12.01 10.81
N MET A 342 7.23 -11.21 10.15
CA MET A 342 7.12 -9.77 10.36
C MET A 342 5.90 -9.45 11.23
N THR A 343 5.83 -8.24 11.76
CA THR A 343 4.53 -7.71 12.22
C THR A 343 3.68 -7.47 10.98
N PRO A 344 2.42 -7.96 10.90
CA PRO A 344 1.60 -7.80 9.71
C PRO A 344 1.25 -6.34 9.47
N GLY A 345 1.00 -6.00 8.21
CA GLY A 345 0.39 -4.72 7.88
C GLY A 345 -1.03 -4.66 8.43
N VAL A 346 -1.46 -3.48 8.86
CA VAL A 346 -2.76 -3.25 9.48
C VAL A 346 -3.50 -2.20 8.68
N VAL A 347 -4.77 -2.49 8.41
CA VAL A 347 -5.75 -1.53 7.92
C VAL A 347 -7.01 -1.72 8.76
N ARG A 348 -7.52 -0.65 9.36
CA ARG A 348 -8.68 -0.63 10.28
C ARG A 348 -8.50 -1.53 11.48
N GLY A 349 -7.32 -1.50 12.09
CA GLY A 349 -6.97 -2.37 13.22
C GLY A 349 -6.89 -3.87 12.88
N LYS A 350 -7.18 -4.27 11.63
CA LYS A 350 -7.17 -5.66 11.18
C LYS A 350 -5.92 -5.96 10.35
N PRO A 351 -5.27 -7.11 10.58
CA PRO A 351 -4.17 -7.55 9.73
C PRO A 351 -4.61 -7.78 8.29
N VAL A 352 -3.84 -7.23 7.33
CA VAL A 352 -4.08 -7.36 5.90
C VAL A 352 -2.88 -7.98 5.18
N VAL A 353 -3.13 -8.54 4.00
CA VAL A 353 -2.06 -9.04 3.13
C VAL A 353 -1.45 -7.87 2.37
N VAL A 354 -0.13 -7.67 2.49
CA VAL A 354 0.57 -6.55 1.87
C VAL A 354 1.56 -7.04 0.82
N PRO A 355 1.40 -6.68 -0.47
CA PRO A 355 2.36 -7.03 -1.50
C PRO A 355 3.62 -6.17 -1.39
N TYR A 356 4.77 -6.78 -1.67
CA TYR A 356 6.08 -6.15 -1.72
C TYR A 356 6.78 -6.47 -3.04
N SER A 357 7.56 -5.51 -3.51
CA SER A 357 8.45 -5.63 -4.66
C SER A 357 9.77 -4.95 -4.30
N LEU A 358 10.88 -5.66 -4.41
CA LEU A 358 12.20 -5.16 -4.05
C LEU A 358 13.24 -5.54 -5.11
N PRO A 359 14.01 -4.58 -5.65
CA PRO A 359 15.22 -4.89 -6.38
C PRO A 359 16.35 -5.27 -5.41
N ILE A 360 16.89 -6.46 -5.58
CA ILE A 360 18.08 -6.96 -4.89
C ILE A 360 19.26 -6.78 -5.84
N THR A 361 20.31 -6.10 -5.38
CA THR A 361 21.55 -5.97 -6.14
C THR A 361 22.63 -6.79 -5.46
N LEU A 362 23.15 -7.79 -6.16
CA LEU A 362 24.29 -8.60 -5.73
C LEU A 362 25.54 -8.10 -6.44
N ASP A 363 26.64 -7.97 -5.72
CA ASP A 363 27.95 -7.66 -6.31
C ASP A 363 28.79 -8.94 -6.35
N LEU A 364 28.84 -9.58 -7.52
CA LEU A 364 29.65 -10.78 -7.73
C LEU A 364 31.08 -10.34 -8.03
N LYS A 365 31.95 -10.43 -7.03
CA LYS A 365 33.38 -10.14 -7.19
C LYS A 365 33.99 -11.10 -8.22
N ASN A 366 34.94 -10.59 -9.01
CA ASN A 366 35.79 -11.39 -9.90
C ASN A 366 36.60 -12.39 -9.07
N VAL A 367 36.07 -13.59 -8.88
CA VAL A 367 36.90 -14.73 -8.49
C VAL A 367 37.50 -15.25 -9.79
N LYS A 368 38.80 -14.98 -10.00
CA LYS A 368 39.52 -15.63 -11.10
C LYS A 368 39.32 -17.14 -10.96
N PRO A 369 38.93 -17.86 -12.02
CA PRO A 369 38.88 -19.32 -11.98
C PRO A 369 40.28 -19.81 -11.58
N LYS A 370 40.32 -20.72 -10.61
CA LYS A 370 41.55 -21.37 -10.16
C LYS A 370 42.14 -22.23 -11.26
#